data_AF-A0A838S0N4-F1
#
_entry.id   AF-A0A838S0N4-F1
#
_cell.length_a   1.000
_cell.length_b   1.000
_cell.length_c   1.000
_cell.angle_alpha   90.00
_cell.angle_beta   90.00
_cell.angle_gamma   90.00
#
_symmetry.space_group_name_H-M   'P 1'
#
loop_
_entity.id
_entity.type
_entity.pdbx_description
1 polymer ?
#
loop_
_entity_poly.entity_id
_entity_poly.type
_entity_poly.pdbx_seq_one_letter_code
_entity_poly.pdbx_strand_id
1 'polypeptide(L)'
;MVAEGSAAVVPTKDDGSPAPDGAADVSSGEALVRPGGAERSTTPQRVLSSVLWPLAILSYLHTVSAALANFGGIDFQIIYGGASDFLQGRPVYDDMDYLFFPGGLLLSSPMAVALPETSHLIFVLLAALCVPVAAAAVLQMMGRSWRSPIGAGVLLGLAVSETVTITLLLGNVNTWLAALQALFLLLFLRRRDAAAGLMLGLVIALKPVAGPLLLVPLLARRWATAAVAAGIAVVLNTVGFLLVAERGQFMSITVGELTSIRDRANSSLAAAAAFLELPSGVVLVARTAVAVLVVLVLVWSSRVEDEPTRLAVQVGALMLGTFLVASLSEMYWSVLLLPLILTVCRPSSPMHSWPAWLAVYLFATLDIWAAPQWSPEIAEYYIQLRPTAGWALLLIVLAVWTWRRYRAAPAERTNGPRHVRRRAAPADVSGFGTSEG
;
A
#
# COMPACT_ATOMS: atom_id res chain seq x y z
N MET A 1 -31.74 -58.65 25.93
CA MET A 1 -32.40 -57.37 26.25
C MET A 1 -32.56 -56.66 24.91
N VAL A 2 -33.70 -56.75 24.20
CA VAL A 2 -35.07 -56.30 24.58
C VAL A 2 -35.00 -54.81 24.93
N ALA A 3 -35.71 -53.87 24.33
CA ALA A 3 -36.61 -53.70 23.16
C ALA A 3 -36.87 -52.15 23.14
N GLU A 4 -37.63 -51.47 22.27
CA GLU A 4 -38.58 -51.72 21.18
C GLU A 4 -38.39 -50.53 20.19
N GLY A 5 -38.72 -50.56 18.89
CA GLY A 5 -40.08 -50.70 18.33
C GLY A 5 -40.83 -49.35 18.38
N SER A 6 -41.64 -48.90 17.42
CA SER A 6 -41.97 -49.32 16.04
C SER A 6 -42.63 -48.08 15.35
N ALA A 7 -42.97 -47.98 14.06
CA ALA A 7 -43.04 -48.92 12.94
C ALA A 7 -42.80 -48.18 11.59
N ALA A 8 -43.18 -48.80 10.46
CA ALA A 8 -43.31 -48.19 9.12
C ALA A 8 -44.77 -48.24 8.64
N VAL A 9 -45.09 -47.65 7.46
CA VAL A 9 -45.87 -48.24 6.34
C VAL A 9 -46.28 -47.17 5.31
N VAL A 10 -46.19 -47.52 4.03
CA VAL A 10 -46.70 -46.83 2.82
C VAL A 10 -47.65 -47.84 2.15
N PRO A 11 -48.89 -47.51 1.72
CA PRO A 11 -49.11 -47.25 0.27
C PRO A 11 -50.39 -46.46 -0.18
N THR A 12 -50.33 -45.93 -1.43
CA THR A 12 -51.45 -45.76 -2.43
C THR A 12 -52.70 -44.91 -2.07
N LYS A 13 -53.38 -44.15 -2.96
CA LYS A 13 -53.67 -44.29 -4.40
C LYS A 13 -54.30 -42.98 -4.97
N ASP A 14 -54.59 -42.93 -6.27
CA ASP A 14 -55.32 -41.84 -6.98
C ASP A 14 -56.85 -41.83 -6.78
N ASP A 15 -57.42 -40.63 -6.65
CA ASP A 15 -58.84 -40.30 -6.81
C ASP A 15 -58.94 -38.88 -7.43
N GLY A 16 -59.73 -38.65 -8.49
CA GLY A 16 -59.63 -37.43 -9.31
C GLY A 16 -60.91 -36.58 -9.49
N SER A 17 -60.69 -35.27 -9.73
CA SER A 17 -61.59 -34.30 -10.40
C SER A 17 -62.91 -33.88 -9.70
N PRO A 18 -63.56 -32.75 -10.07
CA PRO A 18 -63.14 -31.61 -10.92
C PRO A 18 -63.23 -30.22 -10.23
N ALA A 19 -62.95 -29.13 -10.96
CA ALA A 19 -63.15 -27.74 -10.55
C ALA A 19 -64.64 -27.29 -10.51
N PRO A 20 -64.96 -26.09 -9.99
CA PRO A 20 -65.08 -24.94 -10.90
C PRO A 20 -64.68 -23.55 -10.36
N ASP A 21 -64.36 -22.67 -11.31
CA ASP A 21 -64.51 -21.21 -11.40
C ASP A 21 -64.63 -20.31 -10.15
N GLY A 22 -63.77 -19.28 -10.08
CA GLY A 22 -63.91 -18.11 -9.21
C GLY A 22 -62.78 -17.10 -9.44
N ALA A 23 -63.10 -15.90 -9.96
CA ALA A 23 -62.14 -14.88 -10.39
C ALA A 23 -61.90 -13.78 -9.34
N ALA A 24 -60.93 -12.89 -9.67
CA ALA A 24 -60.49 -11.68 -8.95
C ALA A 24 -59.66 -11.93 -7.66
N ASP A 25 -58.52 -11.31 -7.35
CA ASP A 25 -57.52 -10.41 -7.96
C ASP A 25 -57.04 -9.42 -6.86
N VAL A 26 -55.74 -9.46 -6.60
CA VAL A 26 -54.87 -8.50 -5.86
C VAL A 26 -55.42 -7.70 -4.65
N SER A 27 -54.92 -8.06 -3.46
CA SER A 27 -54.13 -7.11 -2.65
C SER A 27 -53.25 -7.84 -1.62
N SER A 28 -51.92 -7.71 -1.74
CA SER A 28 -50.96 -8.39 -0.86
C SER A 28 -49.73 -7.53 -0.56
N GLY A 29 -49.69 -6.99 0.66
CA GLY A 29 -48.49 -6.83 1.49
C GLY A 29 -47.39 -5.86 1.04
N GLU A 30 -47.20 -4.79 1.80
CA GLU A 30 -45.93 -4.06 1.87
C GLU A 30 -44.80 -5.02 2.28
N ALA A 31 -43.92 -5.37 1.35
CA ALA A 31 -42.77 -6.20 1.64
C ALA A 31 -41.65 -5.37 2.30
N LEU A 32 -41.30 -5.69 3.55
CA LEU A 32 -40.16 -5.12 4.26
C LEU A 32 -38.87 -5.22 3.42
N VAL A 33 -38.32 -4.06 3.04
CA VAL A 33 -37.00 -3.97 2.40
C VAL A 33 -35.92 -4.34 3.43
N ARG A 34 -35.38 -5.56 3.33
CA ARG A 34 -34.19 -5.97 4.09
C ARG A 34 -32.90 -5.46 3.43
N PRO A 35 -32.06 -4.65 4.10
CA PRO A 35 -30.72 -4.34 3.60
C PRO A 35 -29.78 -5.51 3.92
N GLY A 36 -29.36 -6.26 2.89
CA GLY A 36 -28.57 -7.49 3.11
C GLY A 36 -28.07 -8.17 1.85
N GLY A 37 -27.72 -7.40 0.81
CA GLY A 37 -27.18 -7.93 -0.44
C GLY A 37 -25.74 -8.45 -0.29
N ALA A 38 -25.57 -9.65 0.28
CA ALA A 38 -24.34 -10.40 0.09
C ALA A 38 -24.23 -10.78 -1.40
N GLU A 39 -23.25 -10.21 -2.11
CA GLU A 39 -23.00 -10.51 -3.52
C GLU A 39 -22.87 -12.03 -3.71
N ARG A 40 -23.83 -12.65 -4.43
CA ARG A 40 -23.76 -14.07 -4.75
C ARG A 40 -22.59 -14.29 -5.71
N SER A 41 -21.47 -14.79 -5.19
CA SER A 41 -20.28 -15.08 -5.98
C SER A 41 -20.63 -15.98 -7.18
N THR A 42 -20.16 -15.59 -8.37
CA THR A 42 -20.43 -16.30 -9.61
C THR A 42 -19.65 -17.61 -9.67
N THR A 43 -20.12 -18.60 -10.43
CA THR A 43 -19.45 -19.91 -10.54
C THR A 43 -17.95 -19.80 -10.89
N PRO A 44 -17.51 -18.95 -11.85
CA PRO A 44 -16.08 -18.76 -12.13
C PRO A 44 -15.30 -18.17 -10.95
N GLN A 45 -15.88 -17.23 -10.19
CA GLN A 45 -15.23 -16.67 -9.01
C GLN A 45 -15.03 -17.72 -7.91
N ARG A 46 -15.98 -18.66 -7.75
CA ARG A 46 -15.84 -19.76 -6.77
C ARG A 46 -14.73 -20.71 -7.17
N VAL A 47 -14.71 -21.15 -8.43
CA VAL A 47 -13.65 -22.04 -8.97
C VAL A 47 -12.27 -21.40 -8.81
N LEU A 48 -12.12 -20.12 -9.21
CA LEU A 48 -10.85 -19.41 -9.07
C LEU A 48 -10.45 -19.22 -7.60
N SER A 49 -11.41 -18.98 -6.70
CA SER A 49 -11.15 -18.93 -5.24
C SER A 49 -10.66 -20.27 -4.71
N SER A 50 -11.28 -21.38 -5.11
CA SER A 50 -10.90 -22.72 -4.63
C SER A 50 -9.51 -23.16 -5.10
N VAL A 51 -8.98 -22.60 -6.18
CA VAL A 51 -7.60 -22.85 -6.64
C VAL A 51 -6.61 -21.87 -6.03
N LEU A 52 -6.91 -20.56 -6.06
CA LEU A 52 -5.96 -19.55 -5.61
C LEU A 52 -5.76 -19.53 -4.09
N TRP A 53 -6.77 -19.81 -3.26
CA TRP A 53 -6.60 -19.75 -1.80
C TRP A 53 -5.62 -20.80 -1.28
N PRO A 54 -5.72 -22.11 -1.62
CA PRO A 54 -4.72 -23.09 -1.22
C PRO A 54 -3.30 -22.73 -1.68
N LEU A 55 -3.14 -22.31 -2.93
CA LEU A 55 -1.83 -21.89 -3.46
C LEU A 55 -1.27 -20.69 -2.69
N ALA A 56 -2.07 -19.63 -2.52
CA ALA A 56 -1.66 -18.43 -1.80
C ALA A 56 -1.28 -18.72 -0.34
N ILE A 57 -2.08 -19.52 0.36
CA ILE A 57 -1.85 -19.87 1.77
C ILE A 57 -0.60 -20.74 1.90
N LEU A 58 -0.44 -21.80 1.09
CA LEU A 58 0.71 -22.70 1.19
C LEU A 58 2.01 -22.02 0.75
N SER A 59 2.00 -21.22 -0.33
CA SER A 59 3.17 -20.41 -0.71
C SER A 59 3.53 -19.41 0.38
N TYR A 60 2.55 -18.73 0.99
CA TYR A 60 2.82 -17.77 2.05
C TYR A 60 3.35 -18.43 3.32
N LEU A 61 2.76 -19.56 3.74
CA LEU A 61 3.25 -20.34 4.87
C LEU A 61 4.66 -20.89 4.62
N HIS A 62 4.99 -21.25 3.37
CA HIS A 62 6.36 -21.64 3.00
C HIS A 62 7.34 -20.46 3.20
N THR A 63 7.05 -19.28 2.66
CA THR A 63 7.87 -18.07 2.85
C THR A 63 8.05 -17.72 4.33
N VAL A 64 6.99 -17.81 5.13
CA VAL A 64 7.06 -17.61 6.59
C VAL A 64 7.88 -18.69 7.28
N SER A 65 7.75 -19.97 6.89
CA SER A 65 8.54 -21.07 7.47
C SER A 65 10.04 -20.93 7.19
N ALA A 66 10.42 -20.46 6.00
CA ALA A 66 11.81 -20.18 5.65
C ALA A 66 12.39 -19.03 6.49
N ALA A 67 11.62 -17.95 6.70
CA ALA A 67 12.00 -16.87 7.60
C ALA A 67 12.13 -17.32 9.07
N LEU A 68 11.19 -18.14 9.57
CA LEU A 68 11.25 -18.68 10.94
C LEU A 68 12.47 -19.58 11.16
N ALA A 69 12.89 -20.35 10.14
CA ALA A 69 14.10 -21.16 10.18
C ALA A 69 15.40 -20.32 10.12
N ASN A 70 15.34 -19.10 9.56
CA ASN A 70 16.51 -18.23 9.41
C ASN A 70 16.73 -17.32 10.63
N PHE A 71 17.13 -17.89 11.76
CA PHE A 71 17.48 -17.13 12.96
C PHE A 71 18.64 -16.12 12.75
N GLY A 72 19.42 -16.27 11.66
CA GLY A 72 20.48 -15.36 11.24
C GLY A 72 20.03 -14.14 10.43
N GLY A 73 18.76 -13.72 10.51
CA GLY A 73 18.29 -12.48 9.86
C GLY A 73 19.06 -11.25 10.37
N ILE A 74 19.89 -10.65 9.51
CA ILE A 74 20.86 -9.59 9.88
C ILE A 74 20.15 -8.39 10.52
N ASP A 75 19.04 -7.93 9.91
CA ASP A 75 18.31 -6.75 10.41
C ASP A 75 17.67 -7.04 11.77
N PHE A 76 17.15 -8.24 11.99
CA PHE A 76 16.64 -8.63 13.31
C PHE A 76 17.74 -8.61 14.36
N GLN A 77 18.93 -9.11 14.06
CA GLN A 77 20.04 -9.12 15.00
C GLN A 77 20.48 -7.69 15.37
N ILE A 78 20.53 -6.77 14.39
CA ILE A 78 20.79 -5.33 14.63
C ILE A 78 19.68 -4.72 15.51
N ILE A 79 18.41 -4.93 15.15
CA ILE A 79 17.26 -4.38 15.89
C ILE A 79 17.22 -4.91 17.33
N TYR A 80 17.42 -6.21 17.52
CA TYR A 80 17.41 -6.86 18.83
C TYR A 80 18.62 -6.47 19.67
N GLY A 81 19.81 -6.39 19.07
CA GLY A 81 21.05 -5.95 19.73
C GLY A 81 20.89 -4.55 20.32
N GLY A 82 20.61 -3.55 19.49
CA GLY A 82 20.42 -2.19 19.97
C GLY A 82 19.25 -2.02 20.95
N ALA A 83 18.16 -2.81 20.79
CA ALA A 83 17.08 -2.88 21.77
C ALA A 83 17.54 -3.42 23.13
N SER A 84 18.40 -4.45 23.12
CA SER A 84 18.96 -5.09 24.32
C SER A 84 19.93 -4.18 25.05
N ASP A 85 20.83 -3.52 24.32
CA ASP A 85 21.78 -2.56 24.89
C ASP A 85 21.08 -1.31 25.44
N PHE A 86 20.02 -0.82 24.77
CA PHE A 86 19.14 0.24 25.29
C PHE A 86 18.49 -0.14 26.63
N LEU A 87 17.91 -1.35 26.76
CA LEU A 87 17.32 -1.81 28.02
C LEU A 87 18.37 -2.01 29.13
N GLN A 88 19.61 -2.29 28.76
CA GLN A 88 20.74 -2.44 29.69
C GLN A 88 21.46 -1.12 30.01
N GLY A 89 21.02 0.01 29.45
CA GLY A 89 21.65 1.32 29.64
C GLY A 89 23.03 1.46 29.03
N ARG A 90 23.35 0.63 28.03
CA ARG A 90 24.61 0.64 27.28
C ARG A 90 24.51 1.58 26.07
N PRO A 91 25.65 2.01 25.48
CA PRO A 91 25.67 2.63 24.16
C PRO A 91 24.97 1.73 23.13
N VAL A 92 24.31 2.38 22.16
CA VAL A 92 23.57 1.72 21.06
C VAL A 92 24.05 2.22 19.69
N TYR A 93 24.68 3.39 19.67
CA TYR A 93 25.02 4.13 18.46
C TYR A 93 26.54 4.16 18.19
N ASP A 94 27.29 3.34 18.92
CA ASP A 94 28.67 2.93 18.62
C ASP A 94 28.73 1.86 17.53
N ASP A 95 27.64 1.10 17.33
CA ASP A 95 27.42 0.26 16.15
C ASP A 95 27.05 1.10 14.91
N MET A 96 27.89 1.02 13.87
CA MET A 96 27.68 1.70 12.58
C MET A 96 26.56 1.08 11.73
N ASP A 97 26.16 -0.17 12.00
CA ASP A 97 25.05 -0.82 11.32
C ASP A 97 23.69 -0.53 11.99
N TYR A 98 23.66 0.03 13.21
CA TYR A 98 22.44 0.47 13.88
C TYR A 98 21.93 1.83 13.35
N LEU A 99 21.20 1.78 12.24
CA LEU A 99 20.66 2.97 11.54
C LEU A 99 19.27 3.44 12.00
N PHE A 100 18.71 2.85 13.05
CA PHE A 100 17.37 3.20 13.54
C PHE A 100 17.39 4.47 14.41
N PHE A 101 16.47 5.39 14.13
CA PHE A 101 16.29 6.58 14.95
C PHE A 101 15.77 6.21 16.36
N PRO A 102 15.94 7.09 17.37
CA PRO A 102 15.60 6.77 18.75
C PRO A 102 14.12 6.43 18.98
N GLY A 103 13.21 6.96 18.16
CA GLY A 103 11.79 6.58 18.19
C GLY A 103 11.52 5.17 17.67
N GLY A 104 12.33 4.68 16.73
CA GLY A 104 12.32 3.31 16.26
C GLY A 104 12.87 2.35 17.31
N LEU A 105 14.02 2.70 17.90
CA LEU A 105 14.63 1.99 19.03
C LEU A 105 13.67 1.85 20.22
N LEU A 106 12.96 2.92 20.58
CA LEU A 106 11.97 2.90 21.66
C LEU A 106 10.78 1.98 21.35
N LEU A 107 10.37 1.88 20.09
CA LEU A 107 9.28 1.00 19.65
C LEU A 107 9.72 -0.47 19.53
N SER A 108 10.99 -0.74 19.23
CA SER A 108 11.54 -2.11 19.20
C SER A 108 12.02 -2.61 20.56
N SER A 109 12.34 -1.74 21.52
CA SER A 109 12.88 -2.13 22.83
C SER A 109 12.09 -3.21 23.58
N PRO A 110 10.73 -3.28 23.54
CA PRO A 110 9.99 -4.34 24.21
C PRO A 110 10.31 -5.76 23.70
N MET A 111 10.88 -5.90 22.50
CA MET A 111 11.32 -7.19 21.96
C MET A 111 12.51 -7.77 22.73
N ALA A 112 13.40 -6.93 23.28
CA ALA A 112 14.59 -7.39 23.99
C ALA A 112 14.30 -7.84 25.45
N VAL A 113 13.03 -7.84 25.87
CA VAL A 113 12.61 -8.39 27.18
C VAL A 113 12.59 -9.92 27.18
N ALA A 114 12.38 -10.55 26.03
CA ALA A 114 12.39 -12.01 25.87
C ALA A 114 13.71 -12.49 25.23
N LEU A 115 14.03 -13.77 25.43
CA LEU A 115 15.21 -14.41 24.85
C LEU A 115 15.27 -14.26 23.32
N PRO A 116 16.46 -14.11 22.71
CA PRO A 116 16.63 -13.83 21.28
C PRO A 116 15.79 -14.73 20.36
N GLU A 117 15.77 -16.04 20.63
CA GLU A 117 15.05 -17.06 19.87
C GLU A 117 13.53 -16.88 19.94
N THR A 118 13.03 -16.55 21.14
CA THR A 118 11.60 -16.26 21.37
C THR A 118 11.20 -14.95 20.70
N SER A 119 12.07 -13.95 20.77
CA SER A 119 11.86 -12.63 20.18
C SER A 119 11.89 -12.66 18.66
N HIS A 120 12.76 -13.48 18.06
CA HIS A 120 12.77 -13.74 16.62
C HIS A 120 11.49 -14.43 16.15
N LEU A 121 11.06 -15.49 16.85
CA LEU A 121 9.82 -16.20 16.58
C LEU A 121 8.62 -15.23 16.58
N ILE A 122 8.48 -14.44 17.65
CA ILE A 122 7.39 -13.45 17.80
C ILE A 122 7.50 -12.38 16.71
N PHE A 123 8.70 -11.84 16.45
CA PHE A 123 8.90 -10.82 15.43
C PHE A 123 8.49 -11.29 14.04
N VAL A 124 8.98 -12.45 13.60
CA VAL A 124 8.69 -12.99 12.26
C VAL A 124 7.19 -13.31 12.14
N LEU A 125 6.55 -13.86 13.18
CA LEU A 125 5.10 -14.11 13.16
C LEU A 125 4.27 -12.82 13.08
N LEU A 126 4.66 -11.75 13.79
CA LEU A 126 3.98 -10.46 13.72
C LEU A 126 4.25 -9.72 12.39
N ALA A 127 5.49 -9.77 11.90
CA ALA A 127 5.87 -9.26 10.58
C ALA A 127 5.10 -9.99 9.47
N ALA A 128 4.91 -11.30 9.61
CA ALA A 128 4.12 -12.13 8.72
C ALA A 128 2.61 -11.86 8.83
N LEU A 129 2.08 -11.47 9.99
CA LEU A 129 0.70 -11.02 10.13
C LEU A 129 0.46 -9.65 9.47
N CYS A 130 1.47 -8.78 9.46
CA CYS A 130 1.36 -7.45 8.87
C CYS A 130 1.12 -7.47 7.34
N VAL A 131 1.63 -8.46 6.60
CA VAL A 131 1.45 -8.57 5.15
C VAL A 131 -0.03 -8.73 4.73
N PRO A 132 -0.80 -9.73 5.21
CA PRO A 132 -2.23 -9.83 4.89
C PRO A 132 -3.05 -8.69 5.48
N VAL A 133 -2.65 -8.09 6.61
CA VAL A 133 -3.29 -6.87 7.15
C VAL A 133 -3.14 -5.70 6.18
N ALA A 134 -1.93 -5.45 5.67
CA ALA A 134 -1.68 -4.42 4.68
C ALA A 134 -2.49 -4.65 3.40
N ALA A 135 -2.44 -5.87 2.86
CA ALA A 135 -3.15 -6.25 1.65
C ALA A 135 -4.68 -6.16 1.80
N ALA A 136 -5.25 -6.61 2.91
CA ALA A 136 -6.68 -6.51 3.20
C ALA A 136 -7.13 -5.04 3.35
N ALA A 137 -6.34 -4.20 4.04
CA ALA A 137 -6.63 -2.78 4.21
C ALA A 137 -6.60 -2.02 2.88
N VAL A 138 -5.60 -2.28 2.02
CA VAL A 138 -5.51 -1.69 0.68
C VAL A 138 -6.63 -2.20 -0.22
N LEU A 139 -6.93 -3.50 -0.26
CA LEU A 139 -8.03 -4.04 -1.07
C LEU A 139 -9.39 -3.44 -0.64
N GLN A 140 -9.60 -3.25 0.65
CA GLN A 140 -10.79 -2.58 1.16
C GLN A 140 -10.86 -1.11 0.71
N MET A 141 -9.73 -0.39 0.71
CA MET A 141 -9.62 0.96 0.11
C MET A 141 -9.93 0.96 -1.40
N MET A 142 -9.62 -0.11 -2.13
CA MET A 142 -9.95 -0.24 -3.55
C MET A 142 -11.41 -0.67 -3.82
N GLY A 143 -12.19 -0.97 -2.78
CA GLY A 143 -13.55 -1.49 -2.90
C GLY A 143 -13.61 -2.98 -3.23
N ARG A 144 -12.60 -3.76 -2.86
CA ARG A 144 -12.51 -5.21 -3.08
C ARG A 144 -12.50 -5.98 -1.76
N SER A 145 -13.15 -7.15 -1.74
CA SER A 145 -13.17 -8.03 -0.57
C SER A 145 -11.86 -8.82 -0.46
N TRP A 146 -11.28 -8.89 0.74
CA TRP A 146 -10.15 -9.78 1.03
C TRP A 146 -10.45 -11.24 0.68
N ARG A 147 -11.69 -11.70 0.84
CA ARG A 147 -12.10 -13.10 0.59
C ARG A 147 -12.28 -13.46 -0.90
N SER A 148 -12.11 -12.49 -1.80
CA SER A 148 -12.26 -12.69 -3.25
C SER A 148 -11.03 -13.37 -3.89
N PRO A 149 -11.12 -13.87 -5.15
CA PRO A 149 -9.96 -14.33 -5.89
C PRO A 149 -8.83 -13.31 -5.99
N ILE A 150 -9.16 -12.01 -5.97
CA ILE A 150 -8.17 -10.92 -5.99
C ILE A 150 -7.36 -10.94 -4.69
N GLY A 151 -7.98 -11.16 -3.53
CA GLY A 151 -7.26 -11.27 -2.26
C GLY A 151 -6.30 -12.46 -2.23
N ALA A 152 -6.74 -13.61 -2.74
CA ALA A 152 -5.87 -14.78 -2.90
C ALA A 152 -4.70 -14.50 -3.87
N GLY A 153 -4.96 -13.91 -5.04
CA GLY A 153 -3.93 -13.56 -6.01
C GLY A 153 -2.92 -12.53 -5.49
N VAL A 154 -3.38 -11.56 -4.68
CA VAL A 154 -2.50 -10.59 -4.01
C VAL A 154 -1.64 -11.26 -2.94
N LEU A 155 -2.20 -12.15 -2.11
CA LEU A 155 -1.43 -12.89 -1.12
C LEU A 155 -0.39 -13.80 -1.79
N LEU A 156 -0.75 -14.50 -2.88
CA LEU A 156 0.16 -15.33 -3.65
C LEU A 156 1.30 -14.50 -4.27
N GLY A 157 0.96 -13.37 -4.92
CA GLY A 157 1.96 -12.47 -5.51
C GLY A 157 2.89 -11.86 -4.46
N LEU A 158 2.38 -11.55 -3.27
CA LEU A 158 3.21 -11.12 -2.14
C LEU A 158 4.12 -12.26 -1.65
N ALA A 159 3.59 -13.48 -1.48
CA ALA A 159 4.35 -14.65 -1.00
C ALA A 159 5.58 -14.97 -1.86
N VAL A 160 5.48 -14.78 -3.18
CA VAL A 160 6.58 -15.04 -4.14
C VAL A 160 7.37 -13.77 -4.51
N SER A 161 7.02 -12.61 -3.95
CA SER A 161 7.77 -11.37 -4.19
C SER A 161 9.06 -11.34 -3.37
N GLU A 162 10.13 -10.81 -3.95
CA GLU A 162 11.37 -10.55 -3.19
C GLU A 162 11.10 -9.58 -2.04
N THR A 163 10.25 -8.60 -2.35
CA THR A 163 9.78 -7.57 -1.44
C THR A 163 9.29 -8.09 -0.09
N VAL A 164 8.52 -9.18 -0.04
CA VAL A 164 8.09 -9.80 1.23
C VAL A 164 9.08 -10.86 1.70
N THR A 165 9.57 -11.70 0.80
CA THR A 165 10.47 -12.82 1.13
C THR A 165 11.73 -12.33 1.83
N ILE A 166 12.43 -11.33 1.29
CA ILE A 166 13.66 -10.79 1.87
C ILE A 166 13.37 -9.97 3.14
N THR A 167 12.28 -9.20 3.18
CA THR A 167 11.86 -8.48 4.40
C THR A 167 11.66 -9.43 5.57
N LEU A 168 11.00 -10.58 5.36
CA LEU A 168 10.81 -11.59 6.40
C LEU A 168 12.11 -12.35 6.72
N LEU A 169 12.90 -12.71 5.71
CA LEU A 169 14.15 -13.47 5.87
C LEU A 169 15.22 -12.68 6.66
N LEU A 170 15.33 -11.37 6.42
CA LEU A 170 16.23 -10.49 7.18
C LEU A 170 15.69 -10.15 8.58
N GLY A 171 14.38 -10.31 8.79
CA GLY A 171 13.71 -9.86 10.01
C GLY A 171 13.57 -8.34 10.07
N ASN A 172 13.19 -7.71 8.97
CA ASN A 172 13.07 -6.26 8.82
C ASN A 172 11.64 -5.74 9.12
N VAL A 173 11.54 -4.50 9.62
CA VAL A 173 10.26 -3.85 9.98
C VAL A 173 9.38 -3.44 8.80
N ASN A 174 9.85 -3.52 7.55
CA ASN A 174 9.13 -2.95 6.41
C ASN A 174 7.70 -3.51 6.19
N THR A 175 7.39 -4.75 6.58
CA THR A 175 5.99 -5.25 6.55
C THR A 175 5.09 -4.54 7.56
N TRP A 176 5.61 -4.21 8.75
CA TRP A 176 4.92 -3.43 9.77
C TRP A 176 4.62 -2.01 9.25
N LEU A 177 5.60 -1.38 8.61
CA LEU A 177 5.43 -0.08 7.95
C LEU A 177 4.35 -0.14 6.87
N ALA A 178 4.31 -1.20 6.06
CA ALA A 178 3.28 -1.39 5.03
C ALA A 178 1.87 -1.53 5.64
N ALA A 179 1.73 -2.28 6.74
CA ALA A 179 0.46 -2.41 7.47
C ALA A 179 0.00 -1.08 8.06
N LEU A 180 0.89 -0.37 8.77
CA LEU A 180 0.61 0.94 9.35
C LEU A 180 0.27 1.98 8.27
N GLN A 181 0.99 2.01 7.14
CA GLN A 181 0.71 2.89 6.01
C GLN A 181 -0.65 2.58 5.36
N ALA A 182 -0.98 1.30 5.18
CA ALA A 182 -2.28 0.88 4.65
C ALA A 182 -3.44 1.22 5.60
N LEU A 183 -3.25 1.03 6.91
CA LEU A 183 -4.21 1.42 7.94
C LEU A 183 -4.36 2.94 8.03
N PHE A 184 -3.27 3.70 7.94
CA PHE A 184 -3.30 5.17 7.79
C PHE A 184 -4.23 5.56 6.63
N LEU A 185 -4.00 5.06 5.42
CA LEU A 185 -4.80 5.40 4.24
C LEU A 185 -6.28 5.02 4.40
N LEU A 186 -6.56 3.84 4.93
CA LEU A 186 -7.92 3.35 5.16
C LEU A 186 -8.68 4.17 6.22
N LEU A 187 -8.03 4.49 7.34
CA LEU A 187 -8.59 5.35 8.40
C LEU A 187 -8.73 6.80 7.94
N PHE A 188 -7.80 7.27 7.11
CA PHE A 188 -7.84 8.58 6.50
C PHE A 188 -9.07 8.71 5.60
N LEU A 189 -9.29 7.78 4.67
CA LEU A 189 -10.50 7.75 3.82
C LEU A 189 -11.80 7.69 4.66
N ARG A 190 -11.79 6.93 5.77
CA ARG A 190 -12.90 6.83 6.73
C ARG A 190 -13.09 8.07 7.63
N ARG A 191 -12.38 9.17 7.38
CA ARG A 191 -12.45 10.43 8.17
C ARG A 191 -12.16 10.21 9.67
N ARG A 192 -11.33 9.23 10.02
CA ARG A 192 -10.85 8.95 11.39
C ARG A 192 -9.51 9.65 11.64
N ASP A 193 -9.52 10.99 11.66
CA ASP A 193 -8.30 11.82 11.60
C ASP A 193 -7.22 11.46 12.64
N ALA A 194 -7.58 11.36 13.92
CA ALA A 194 -6.62 11.06 14.98
C ALA A 194 -6.01 9.66 14.85
N ALA A 195 -6.82 8.65 14.49
CA ALA A 195 -6.33 7.28 14.31
C ALA A 195 -5.46 7.15 13.06
N ALA A 196 -5.82 7.83 11.96
CA ALA A 196 -4.97 7.94 10.78
C ALA A 196 -3.64 8.63 11.10
N GLY A 197 -3.67 9.72 11.88
CA GLY A 197 -2.50 10.44 12.35
C GLY A 197 -1.59 9.56 13.21
N LEU A 198 -2.15 8.79 14.14
CA LEU A 198 -1.40 7.84 14.97
C LEU A 198 -0.66 6.80 14.10
N MET A 199 -1.36 6.16 13.15
CA MET A 199 -0.73 5.18 12.26
C MET A 199 0.42 5.80 11.47
N LEU A 200 0.22 6.98 10.87
CA LEU A 200 1.26 7.69 10.11
C LEU A 200 2.45 8.11 11.00
N GLY A 201 2.18 8.59 12.22
CA GLY A 201 3.21 8.95 13.19
C GLY A 201 4.08 7.76 13.61
N LEU A 202 3.48 6.57 13.76
CA LEU A 202 4.22 5.33 14.04
C LEU A 202 5.11 4.90 12.84
N VAL A 203 4.63 5.03 11.59
CA VAL A 203 5.46 4.78 10.40
C VAL A 203 6.71 5.68 10.41
N ILE A 204 6.53 6.97 10.68
CA ILE A 204 7.62 7.95 10.69
C ILE A 204 8.55 7.73 11.88
N ALA A 205 8.04 7.37 13.05
CA ALA A 205 8.85 7.07 14.23
C ALA A 205 9.75 5.84 14.00
N LEU A 206 9.21 4.77 13.42
CA LEU A 206 9.97 3.55 13.08
C LEU A 206 11.02 3.79 11.99
N LYS A 207 10.67 4.53 10.93
CA LYS A 207 11.56 4.78 9.79
C LYS A 207 11.33 6.19 9.23
N PRO A 208 12.09 7.21 9.68
CA PRO A 208 11.89 8.61 9.29
C PRO A 208 12.01 8.93 7.80
N VAL A 209 12.55 7.99 7.01
CA VAL A 209 12.50 7.96 5.54
C VAL A 209 11.06 8.12 5.00
N ALA A 210 10.05 7.73 5.79
CA ALA A 210 8.62 7.92 5.51
C ALA A 210 8.09 9.33 5.82
N GLY A 211 8.89 10.22 6.40
CA GLY A 211 8.52 11.61 6.74
C GLY A 211 7.81 12.40 5.63
N PRO A 212 8.18 12.28 4.34
CA PRO A 212 7.48 12.92 3.23
C PRO A 212 5.99 12.56 3.12
N LEU A 213 5.54 11.44 3.70
CA LEU A 213 4.11 11.08 3.76
C LEU A 213 3.25 12.07 4.56
N LEU A 214 3.84 12.93 5.41
CA LEU A 214 3.14 14.06 6.03
C LEU A 214 2.55 15.02 4.99
N LEU A 215 3.09 15.07 3.77
CA LEU A 215 2.52 15.88 2.69
C LEU A 215 1.11 15.41 2.29
N VAL A 216 0.73 14.14 2.50
CA VAL A 216 -0.61 13.63 2.15
C VAL A 216 -1.73 14.32 2.95
N PRO A 217 -1.73 14.32 4.31
CA PRO A 217 -2.72 15.07 5.07
C PRO A 217 -2.61 16.59 4.87
N LEU A 218 -1.42 17.14 4.64
CA LEU A 218 -1.22 18.58 4.39
C LEU A 218 -1.84 19.04 3.06
N LEU A 219 -1.58 18.32 1.96
CA LEU A 219 -2.20 18.57 0.65
C LEU A 219 -3.73 18.43 0.69
N ALA A 220 -4.22 17.48 1.49
CA ALA A 220 -5.64 17.30 1.76
C ALA A 220 -6.23 18.31 2.78
N ARG A 221 -5.43 19.26 3.30
CA ARG A 221 -5.79 20.26 4.32
C ARG A 221 -6.36 19.67 5.62
N ARG A 222 -5.97 18.43 5.96
CA ARG A 222 -6.37 17.71 7.17
C ARG A 222 -5.33 17.87 8.27
N TRP A 223 -5.22 19.11 8.72
CA TRP A 223 -4.25 19.58 9.72
C TRP A 223 -4.25 18.75 11.00
N ALA A 224 -5.42 18.28 11.47
CA ALA A 224 -5.52 17.41 12.63
C ALA A 224 -4.77 16.06 12.44
N THR A 225 -4.91 15.42 11.28
CA THR A 225 -4.15 14.20 10.96
C THR A 225 -2.65 14.49 10.92
N ALA A 226 -2.24 15.58 10.26
CA ALA A 226 -0.84 15.97 10.14
C ALA A 226 -0.20 16.29 11.51
N ALA A 227 -0.93 17.03 12.37
CA ALA A 227 -0.48 17.40 13.71
C ALA A 227 -0.34 16.18 14.63
N VAL A 228 -1.29 15.24 14.61
CA VAL A 228 -1.17 13.99 15.39
C VAL A 228 -0.01 13.13 14.87
N ALA A 229 0.17 13.01 13.55
CA ALA A 229 1.28 12.24 12.98
C ALA A 229 2.64 12.83 13.35
N ALA A 230 2.82 14.14 13.16
CA ALA A 230 4.04 14.85 13.56
C ALA A 230 4.26 14.78 15.08
N GLY A 231 3.21 14.97 15.88
CA GLY A 231 3.27 14.90 17.34
C GLY A 231 3.75 13.53 17.84
N ILE A 232 3.17 12.43 17.34
CA ILE A 232 3.60 11.07 17.69
C ILE A 232 5.05 10.81 17.28
N ALA A 233 5.42 11.19 16.05
CA ALA A 233 6.79 11.01 15.55
C ALA A 233 7.82 11.81 16.37
N VAL A 234 7.52 13.06 16.71
CA VAL A 234 8.38 13.92 17.54
C VAL A 234 8.47 13.38 18.96
N VAL A 235 7.34 13.07 19.62
CA VAL A 235 7.32 12.58 21.01
C VAL A 235 8.12 11.28 21.14
N LEU A 236 7.91 10.30 20.26
CA LEU A 236 8.64 9.02 20.35
C LEU A 236 10.15 9.20 20.11
N ASN A 237 10.55 10.02 19.14
CA ASN A 237 11.97 10.30 18.91
C ASN A 237 12.61 11.12 20.04
N THR A 238 11.91 12.11 20.58
CA THR A 238 12.40 12.88 21.73
C THR A 238 12.54 12.01 22.97
N VAL A 239 11.54 11.18 23.29
CA VAL A 239 11.61 10.26 24.45
C VAL A 239 12.72 9.24 24.26
N GLY A 240 12.82 8.58 23.09
CA GLY A 240 13.90 7.64 22.81
C GLY A 240 15.28 8.28 22.92
N PHE A 241 15.45 9.49 22.35
CA PHE A 241 16.71 10.22 22.42
C PHE A 241 17.07 10.66 23.84
N LEU A 242 16.08 10.97 24.69
CA LEU A 242 16.30 11.29 26.10
C LEU A 242 16.59 10.04 26.95
N LEU A 243 16.23 8.84 26.51
CA LEU A 243 16.46 7.60 27.26
C LEU A 243 17.74 6.87 26.87
N VAL A 244 18.21 7.00 25.62
CA VAL A 244 19.42 6.29 25.15
C VAL A 244 20.68 6.81 25.85
N ALA A 245 21.61 5.89 26.15
CA ALA A 245 22.94 6.23 26.62
C ALA A 245 23.78 6.86 25.50
N GLU A 246 24.81 7.63 25.87
CA GLU A 246 25.77 8.23 24.93
C GLU A 246 25.18 8.93 23.69
N ARG A 247 24.03 9.61 23.87
CA ARG A 247 23.21 10.32 22.86
C ARG A 247 23.97 11.10 21.77
N GLY A 248 25.19 11.58 22.06
CA GLY A 248 26.04 12.25 21.08
C GLY A 248 26.43 11.35 19.90
N GLN A 249 26.63 10.05 20.15
CA GLN A 249 26.96 9.03 19.16
C GLN A 249 25.94 8.97 18.02
N PHE A 250 24.64 9.10 18.32
CA PHE A 250 23.58 9.16 17.30
C PHE A 250 23.84 10.27 16.26
N MET A 251 24.31 11.43 16.71
CA MET A 251 24.55 12.59 15.85
C MET A 251 25.89 12.49 15.11
N SER A 252 26.92 11.88 15.71
CA SER A 252 28.25 11.76 15.11
C SER A 252 28.44 10.53 14.21
N ILE A 253 27.72 9.44 14.50
CA ILE A 253 27.84 8.15 13.79
C ILE A 253 26.59 7.94 12.94
N THR A 254 25.43 7.66 13.55
CA THR A 254 24.22 7.26 12.83
C THR A 254 23.74 8.28 11.80
N VAL A 255 23.68 9.57 12.17
CA VAL A 255 23.32 10.64 11.22
C VAL A 255 24.37 10.81 10.12
N GLY A 256 25.65 10.58 10.44
CA GLY A 256 26.74 10.55 9.45
C GLY A 256 26.51 9.44 8.41
N GLU A 257 26.36 8.20 8.87
CA GLU A 257 26.11 7.02 8.03
C GLU A 257 24.84 7.14 7.19
N LEU A 258 23.75 7.71 7.73
CA LEU A 258 22.52 7.96 6.98
C LEU A 258 22.67 8.99 5.84
N THR A 259 23.66 9.88 5.92
CA THR A 259 23.99 10.82 4.84
C THR A 259 25.00 10.25 3.83
N SER A 260 25.84 9.29 4.27
CA SER A 260 26.83 8.60 3.47
C SER A 260 26.18 7.71 2.40
N ILE A 261 26.92 7.39 1.32
CA ILE A 261 26.47 6.43 0.32
C ILE A 261 27.08 5.08 0.71
N ARG A 262 26.26 4.18 1.26
CA ARG A 262 26.69 2.81 1.55
C ARG A 262 26.87 2.00 0.26
N ASP A 263 27.95 1.22 0.22
CA ASP A 263 28.40 0.36 -0.87
C ASP A 263 27.65 -0.97 -0.96
N ARG A 264 27.14 -1.47 0.18
CA ARG A 264 26.42 -2.74 0.31
C ARG A 264 24.92 -2.51 0.42
N ALA A 265 24.15 -3.38 -0.25
CA ALA A 265 22.70 -3.45 -0.22
C ALA A 265 22.03 -2.07 -0.43
N ASN A 266 22.35 -1.38 -1.53
CA ASN A 266 21.86 -0.02 -1.76
C ASN A 266 21.44 0.19 -3.21
N SER A 267 20.13 0.37 -3.41
CA SER A 267 19.49 0.58 -4.70
C SER A 267 19.12 2.04 -4.96
N SER A 268 19.58 2.97 -4.12
CA SER A 268 19.33 4.41 -4.30
C SER A 268 19.95 4.93 -5.59
N LEU A 269 19.48 6.09 -6.08
CA LEU A 269 20.05 6.69 -7.30
C LEU A 269 21.52 7.08 -7.12
N ALA A 270 21.96 7.35 -5.89
CA ALA A 270 23.35 7.65 -5.58
C ALA A 270 24.23 6.41 -5.58
N ALA A 271 23.76 5.28 -5.04
CA ALA A 271 24.48 4.01 -5.12
C ALA A 271 24.57 3.48 -6.56
N ALA A 272 23.46 3.53 -7.31
CA ALA A 272 23.46 3.18 -8.73
C ALA A 272 24.43 4.06 -9.55
N ALA A 273 24.53 5.34 -9.22
CA ALA A 273 25.47 6.24 -9.87
C ALA A 273 26.93 6.02 -9.45
N ALA A 274 27.19 5.67 -8.18
CA ALA A 274 28.52 5.30 -7.71
C ALA A 274 29.00 3.99 -8.36
N PHE A 275 28.13 2.98 -8.47
CA PHE A 275 28.38 1.73 -9.18
C PHE A 275 28.67 1.94 -10.68
N LEU A 276 28.05 2.97 -11.30
CA LEU A 276 28.31 3.39 -12.69
C LEU A 276 29.43 4.43 -12.82
N GLU A 277 30.20 4.69 -11.75
CA GLU A 277 31.31 5.67 -11.69
C GLU A 277 30.94 7.09 -12.16
N LEU A 278 29.67 7.48 -12.01
CA LEU A 278 29.16 8.75 -12.54
C LEU A 278 29.58 9.97 -11.67
N PRO A 279 29.93 11.11 -12.29
CA PRO A 279 30.26 12.33 -11.55
C PRO A 279 29.13 12.81 -10.63
N SER A 280 29.48 13.31 -9.45
CA SER A 280 28.53 13.79 -8.42
C SER A 280 27.54 14.84 -8.93
N GLY A 281 27.92 15.68 -9.89
CA GLY A 281 27.03 16.63 -10.55
C GLY A 281 25.87 15.97 -11.30
N VAL A 282 26.10 14.81 -11.93
CA VAL A 282 25.05 14.01 -12.59
C VAL A 282 24.07 13.47 -11.56
N VAL A 283 24.57 12.99 -10.42
CA VAL A 283 23.75 12.49 -9.30
C VAL A 283 22.87 13.59 -8.73
N LEU A 284 23.42 14.79 -8.54
CA LEU A 284 22.66 15.95 -8.06
C LEU A 284 21.54 16.31 -9.04
N VAL A 285 21.84 16.45 -10.34
CA VAL A 285 20.84 16.74 -11.37
C VAL A 285 19.75 15.67 -11.42
N ALA A 286 20.12 14.40 -11.34
CA ALA A 286 19.17 13.29 -11.39
C ALA A 286 18.28 13.24 -10.14
N ARG A 287 18.83 13.42 -8.93
CA ARG A 287 18.05 13.57 -7.68
C ARG A 287 17.12 14.77 -7.72
N THR A 288 17.56 15.92 -8.24
CA THR A 288 16.73 17.11 -8.43
C THR A 288 15.60 16.85 -9.43
N ALA A 289 15.88 16.18 -10.55
CA ALA A 289 14.86 15.81 -11.54
C ALA A 289 13.78 14.88 -10.94
N VAL A 290 14.18 13.90 -10.12
CA VAL A 290 13.25 13.04 -9.37
C VAL A 290 12.39 13.88 -8.41
N ALA A 291 12.98 14.77 -7.61
CA ALA A 291 12.24 15.62 -6.68
C ALA A 291 11.21 16.53 -7.41
N VAL A 292 11.60 17.13 -8.53
CA VAL A 292 10.69 17.89 -9.40
C VAL A 292 9.57 16.99 -9.94
N LEU A 293 9.88 15.77 -10.38
CA LEU A 293 8.90 14.83 -10.93
C LEU A 293 7.86 14.41 -9.87
N VAL A 294 8.28 14.20 -8.62
CA VAL A 294 7.39 13.96 -7.48
C VAL A 294 6.46 15.15 -7.25
N VAL A 295 6.99 16.38 -7.20
CA VAL A 295 6.17 17.60 -7.04
C VAL A 295 5.16 17.74 -8.18
N LEU A 296 5.56 17.49 -9.42
CA LEU A 296 4.66 17.51 -10.58
C LEU A 296 3.55 16.45 -10.46
N VAL A 297 3.88 15.21 -10.07
CA VAL A 297 2.88 14.16 -9.81
C VAL A 297 1.90 14.58 -8.71
N LEU A 298 2.38 15.15 -7.60
CA LEU A 298 1.54 15.62 -6.50
C LEU A 298 0.59 16.74 -6.98
N VAL A 299 1.11 17.75 -7.68
CA VAL A 299 0.31 18.86 -8.23
C VAL A 299 -0.72 18.36 -9.24
N TRP A 300 -0.32 17.53 -10.21
CA TRP A 300 -1.22 17.01 -11.24
C TRP A 300 -2.24 16.00 -10.69
N SER A 301 -1.89 15.25 -9.64
CA SER A 301 -2.82 14.33 -8.95
C SER A 301 -4.03 15.03 -8.32
N SER A 302 -3.95 16.35 -8.07
CA SER A 302 -5.09 17.14 -7.58
C SER A 302 -6.32 17.06 -8.50
N ARG A 303 -6.13 16.82 -9.80
CA ARG A 303 -7.20 16.65 -10.81
C ARG A 303 -7.72 15.22 -10.93
N VAL A 304 -7.22 14.27 -10.13
CA VAL A 304 -7.74 12.90 -10.07
C VAL A 304 -8.92 12.88 -9.11
N GLU A 305 -10.13 12.71 -9.64
CA GLU A 305 -11.37 12.73 -8.82
C GLU A 305 -11.45 11.56 -7.82
N ASP A 306 -11.03 10.36 -8.26
CA ASP A 306 -11.07 9.12 -7.46
C ASP A 306 -10.11 9.19 -6.26
N GLU A 307 -10.63 9.55 -5.08
CA GLU A 307 -9.82 9.81 -3.87
C GLU A 307 -8.91 8.63 -3.45
N PRO A 308 -9.35 7.35 -3.44
CA PRO A 308 -8.47 6.21 -3.21
C PRO A 308 -7.29 6.12 -4.19
N THR A 309 -7.53 6.25 -5.49
CA THR A 309 -6.46 6.25 -6.50
C THR A 309 -5.55 7.46 -6.34
N ARG A 310 -6.10 8.66 -6.08
CA ARG A 310 -5.33 9.88 -5.85
C ARG A 310 -4.37 9.71 -4.68
N LEU A 311 -4.85 9.23 -3.54
CA LEU A 311 -4.01 9.00 -2.35
C LEU A 311 -2.93 7.94 -2.60
N ALA A 312 -3.28 6.83 -3.25
CA ALA A 312 -2.32 5.79 -3.60
C ALA A 312 -1.23 6.27 -4.58
N VAL A 313 -1.58 7.13 -5.54
CA VAL A 313 -0.61 7.79 -6.44
C VAL A 313 0.27 8.79 -5.68
N GLN A 314 -0.28 9.57 -4.75
CA GLN A 314 0.49 10.50 -3.94
C GLN A 314 1.48 9.77 -3.01
N VAL A 315 1.04 8.74 -2.29
CA VAL A 315 1.91 7.90 -1.46
C VAL A 315 2.96 7.18 -2.32
N GLY A 316 2.56 6.58 -3.44
CA GLY A 316 3.48 5.91 -4.34
C GLY A 316 4.56 6.85 -4.89
N ALA A 317 4.19 8.06 -5.32
CA ALA A 317 5.15 9.06 -5.79
C ALA A 317 6.11 9.53 -4.70
N LEU A 318 5.61 9.75 -3.47
CA LEU A 318 6.43 10.11 -2.32
C LEU A 318 7.42 9.00 -1.96
N MET A 319 6.99 7.74 -1.94
CA MET A 319 7.87 6.60 -1.64
C MET A 319 8.91 6.34 -2.74
N LEU A 320 8.50 6.33 -4.02
CA LEU A 320 9.44 6.23 -5.15
C LEU A 320 10.46 7.38 -5.14
N GLY A 321 10.00 8.61 -4.85
CA GLY A 321 10.84 9.78 -4.67
C GLY A 321 11.85 9.60 -3.54
N THR A 322 11.38 9.19 -2.36
CA THR A 322 12.24 8.87 -1.21
C THR A 322 13.30 7.84 -1.56
N PHE A 323 12.94 6.70 -2.17
CA PHE A 323 13.88 5.62 -2.45
C PHE A 323 14.98 6.07 -3.43
N LEU A 324 14.58 6.78 -4.50
CA LEU A 324 15.54 7.31 -5.47
C LEU A 324 16.42 8.44 -4.88
N VAL A 325 15.88 9.33 -4.04
CA VAL A 325 16.61 10.52 -3.55
C VAL A 325 17.44 10.25 -2.29
N ALA A 326 17.08 9.28 -1.44
CA ALA A 326 17.85 8.93 -0.25
C ALA A 326 19.28 8.48 -0.57
N SER A 327 20.19 8.51 0.41
CA SER A 327 21.53 7.92 0.26
C SER A 327 21.57 6.42 0.53
N LEU A 328 20.54 5.88 1.18
CA LEU A 328 20.29 4.44 1.36
C LEU A 328 18.82 4.12 1.05
N SER A 329 18.61 3.08 0.24
CA SER A 329 17.30 2.44 0.04
C SER A 329 17.50 1.04 -0.50
N GLU A 330 16.75 0.05 -0.03
CA GLU A 330 16.87 -1.33 -0.53
C GLU A 330 15.62 -1.76 -1.29
N MET A 331 15.78 -2.66 -2.25
CA MET A 331 14.67 -3.07 -3.13
C MET A 331 13.43 -3.56 -2.37
N TYR A 332 13.62 -4.28 -1.26
CA TYR A 332 12.51 -4.82 -0.47
C TYR A 332 11.66 -3.75 0.25
N TRP A 333 12.09 -2.48 0.25
CA TRP A 333 11.26 -1.34 0.68
C TRP A 333 10.03 -1.12 -0.23
N SER A 334 10.04 -1.72 -1.43
CA SER A 334 8.93 -1.70 -2.39
C SER A 334 7.59 -2.23 -1.85
N VAL A 335 7.56 -2.88 -0.66
CA VAL A 335 6.32 -3.28 0.02
C VAL A 335 5.41 -2.07 0.31
N LEU A 336 6.02 -0.90 0.51
CA LEU A 336 5.31 0.37 0.70
C LEU A 336 4.60 0.87 -0.57
N LEU A 337 4.89 0.30 -1.74
CA LEU A 337 4.22 0.59 -3.01
C LEU A 337 2.94 -0.24 -3.21
N LEU A 338 2.61 -1.17 -2.31
CA LEU A 338 1.39 -1.99 -2.39
C LEU A 338 0.09 -1.17 -2.60
N PRO A 339 -0.13 0.01 -1.94
CA PRO A 339 -1.28 0.86 -2.25
C PRO A 339 -1.36 1.29 -3.71
N LEU A 340 -0.22 1.64 -4.32
CA LEU A 340 -0.14 2.07 -5.72
C LEU A 340 -0.40 0.89 -6.66
N ILE A 341 0.25 -0.26 -6.44
CA ILE A 341 0.11 -1.45 -7.28
C ILE A 341 -1.36 -1.90 -7.34
N LEU A 342 -2.04 -1.94 -6.18
CA LEU A 342 -3.43 -2.38 -6.10
C LEU A 342 -4.44 -1.38 -6.66
N THR A 343 -4.03 -0.17 -7.07
CA THR A 343 -4.91 0.72 -7.86
C THR A 343 -5.35 0.07 -9.18
N VAL A 344 -4.67 -0.98 -9.68
CA VAL A 344 -5.13 -1.80 -10.81
C VAL A 344 -6.59 -2.28 -10.64
N CYS A 345 -7.07 -2.44 -9.40
CA CYS A 345 -8.44 -2.83 -9.08
C CYS A 345 -9.50 -1.74 -9.34
N ARG A 346 -9.08 -0.49 -9.57
CA ARG A 346 -9.90 0.70 -9.84
C ARG A 346 -10.04 0.90 -11.37
N PRO A 347 -11.14 1.48 -11.89
CA PRO A 347 -11.34 1.64 -13.34
C PRO A 347 -10.36 2.57 -14.07
N SER A 348 -9.54 3.32 -13.33
CA SER A 348 -8.77 4.44 -13.87
C SER A 348 -7.42 4.53 -13.16
N SER A 349 -6.48 3.66 -13.53
CA SER A 349 -5.21 3.48 -12.82
C SER A 349 -3.98 3.68 -13.72
N PRO A 350 -2.83 4.16 -13.19
CA PRO A 350 -1.54 4.07 -13.89
C PRO A 350 -1.09 2.62 -14.11
N MET A 351 -1.53 1.69 -13.26
CA MET A 351 -1.23 0.25 -13.32
C MET A 351 -2.00 -0.50 -14.41
N HIS A 352 -2.75 0.19 -15.27
CA HIS A 352 -3.33 -0.38 -16.50
C HIS A 352 -2.40 -0.26 -17.70
N SER A 353 -1.13 0.11 -17.49
CA SER A 353 -0.12 0.25 -18.53
C SER A 353 0.97 -0.81 -18.39
N TRP A 354 1.42 -1.40 -19.50
CA TRP A 354 2.49 -2.40 -19.48
C TRP A 354 3.82 -1.90 -18.89
N PRO A 355 4.25 -0.62 -19.05
CA PRO A 355 5.49 -0.15 -18.43
C PRO A 355 5.42 -0.11 -16.90
N ALA A 356 4.23 0.04 -16.31
CA ALA A 356 4.05 -0.07 -14.87
C ALA A 356 4.33 -1.50 -14.37
N TRP A 357 3.98 -2.52 -15.15
CA TRP A 357 4.24 -3.93 -14.82
C TRP A 357 5.68 -4.34 -15.10
N LEU A 358 6.33 -3.79 -16.14
CA LEU A 358 7.78 -3.91 -16.29
C LEU A 358 8.52 -3.29 -15.10
N ALA A 359 8.07 -2.11 -14.65
CA ALA A 359 8.64 -1.48 -13.46
C ALA A 359 8.48 -2.34 -12.19
N VAL A 360 7.27 -2.84 -11.94
CA VAL A 360 6.99 -3.78 -10.82
C VAL A 360 7.85 -5.03 -10.92
N TYR A 361 7.99 -5.62 -12.11
CA TYR A 361 8.84 -6.79 -12.32
C TYR A 361 10.27 -6.52 -11.85
N LEU A 362 10.88 -5.42 -12.31
CA LEU A 362 12.26 -5.06 -11.99
C LEU A 362 12.52 -4.93 -10.47
N PHE A 363 11.57 -4.41 -9.68
CA PHE A 363 11.74 -4.20 -8.24
C PHE A 363 11.06 -5.25 -7.31
N ALA A 364 10.23 -6.15 -7.82
CA ALA A 364 9.44 -7.07 -6.99
C ALA A 364 9.77 -8.55 -7.21
N THR A 365 10.39 -8.92 -8.34
CA THR A 365 10.75 -10.32 -8.62
C THR A 365 11.99 -10.77 -7.83
N LEU A 366 12.02 -12.06 -7.48
CA LEU A 366 13.20 -12.80 -7.01
C LEU A 366 14.12 -13.26 -8.16
N ASP A 367 13.71 -13.06 -9.42
CA ASP A 367 14.46 -13.58 -10.58
C ASP A 367 15.86 -12.99 -10.67
N ILE A 368 16.86 -13.84 -10.44
CA ILE A 368 18.24 -13.58 -10.79
C ILE A 368 18.46 -14.10 -12.20
N TRP A 369 18.70 -13.20 -13.16
CA TRP A 369 19.05 -13.55 -14.54
C TRP A 369 20.52 -14.00 -14.63
N ALA A 370 20.84 -15.07 -13.89
CA ALA A 370 22.15 -15.67 -13.84
C ALA A 370 22.38 -16.53 -15.09
N ALA A 371 23.24 -16.04 -15.97
CA ALA A 371 24.00 -16.87 -16.90
C ALA A 371 25.50 -16.77 -16.54
N PRO A 372 25.96 -17.40 -15.43
CA PRO A 372 27.31 -17.18 -14.89
C PRO A 372 28.39 -17.56 -15.90
N GLN A 373 28.10 -18.59 -16.68
CA GLN A 373 28.91 -19.08 -17.80
C GLN A 373 28.93 -18.19 -19.07
N TRP A 374 28.15 -17.10 -19.15
CA TRP A 374 28.08 -16.21 -20.33
C TRP A 374 28.49 -14.77 -20.03
N SER A 375 28.11 -14.21 -18.87
CA SER A 375 28.68 -12.95 -18.33
C SER A 375 28.27 -12.76 -16.86
N PRO A 376 29.21 -12.91 -15.90
CA PRO A 376 28.99 -12.53 -14.50
C PRO A 376 28.68 -11.05 -14.34
N GLU A 377 29.36 -10.19 -15.10
CA GLU A 377 29.22 -8.73 -15.09
C GLU A 377 27.77 -8.29 -15.40
N ILE A 378 27.15 -8.83 -16.46
CA ILE A 378 25.76 -8.50 -16.82
C ILE A 378 24.78 -8.89 -15.69
N ALA A 379 25.02 -10.02 -15.02
CA ALA A 379 24.19 -10.43 -13.89
C ALA A 379 24.33 -9.47 -12.70
N GLU A 380 25.55 -9.04 -12.38
CA GLU A 380 25.80 -8.06 -11.32
C GLU A 380 25.16 -6.69 -11.63
N TYR A 381 25.40 -6.15 -12.82
CA TYR A 381 24.77 -4.89 -13.27
C TYR A 381 23.23 -4.97 -13.23
N TYR A 382 22.66 -6.10 -13.63
CA TYR A 382 21.22 -6.32 -13.55
C TYR A 382 20.72 -6.31 -12.09
N ILE A 383 21.36 -7.05 -11.19
CA ILE A 383 20.97 -7.12 -9.77
C ILE A 383 21.03 -5.74 -9.11
N GLN A 384 22.11 -4.99 -9.33
CA GLN A 384 22.35 -3.70 -8.68
C GLN A 384 21.41 -2.60 -9.22
N LEU A 385 21.19 -2.55 -10.54
CA LEU A 385 20.51 -1.41 -11.19
C LEU A 385 19.02 -1.62 -11.43
N ARG A 386 18.51 -2.86 -11.47
CA ARG A 386 17.08 -3.14 -11.68
C ARG A 386 16.14 -2.42 -10.72
N PRO A 387 16.40 -2.26 -9.40
CA PRO A 387 15.42 -1.68 -8.51
C PRO A 387 15.29 -0.17 -8.76
N THR A 388 16.43 0.52 -8.91
CA THR A 388 16.52 1.93 -9.28
C THR A 388 15.82 2.20 -10.61
N ALA A 389 16.05 1.36 -11.62
CA ALA A 389 15.41 1.45 -12.93
C ALA A 389 13.89 1.23 -12.84
N GLY A 390 13.44 0.23 -12.09
CA GLY A 390 12.02 -0.04 -11.84
C GLY A 390 11.32 1.13 -11.15
N TRP A 391 11.91 1.67 -10.09
CA TRP A 391 11.35 2.81 -9.37
C TRP A 391 11.29 4.07 -10.23
N ALA A 392 12.35 4.39 -10.97
CA ALA A 392 12.39 5.52 -11.88
C ALA A 392 11.34 5.39 -13.00
N LEU A 393 11.24 4.21 -13.61
CA LEU A 393 10.23 3.92 -14.64
C LEU A 393 8.81 4.07 -14.09
N LEU A 394 8.52 3.55 -12.89
CA LEU A 394 7.18 3.69 -12.29
C LEU A 394 6.85 5.16 -12.02
N LEU A 395 7.79 5.96 -11.50
CA LEU A 395 7.58 7.38 -11.24
C LEU A 395 7.32 8.16 -12.54
N ILE A 396 8.02 7.83 -13.64
CA ILE A 396 7.74 8.38 -14.98
C ILE A 396 6.33 7.99 -15.45
N VAL A 397 5.89 6.76 -15.23
CA VAL A 397 4.50 6.34 -15.53
C VAL A 397 3.49 7.16 -14.72
N LEU A 398 3.73 7.42 -13.43
CA LEU A 398 2.86 8.28 -12.62
C LEU A 398 2.79 9.70 -13.17
N ALA A 399 3.93 10.26 -13.58
CA ALA A 399 4.00 11.61 -14.15
C ALA A 399 3.24 11.72 -15.47
N VAL A 400 3.47 10.79 -16.41
CA VAL A 400 2.75 10.77 -17.70
C VAL A 400 1.25 10.54 -17.49
N TRP A 401 0.87 9.67 -16.57
CA TRP A 401 -0.55 9.39 -16.27
C TRP A 401 -1.25 10.58 -15.62
N THR A 402 -0.66 11.18 -14.57
CA THR A 402 -1.24 12.35 -13.90
C THR A 402 -1.28 13.57 -14.81
N TRP A 403 -0.24 13.82 -15.61
CA TRP A 403 -0.22 14.90 -16.61
C TRP A 403 -1.38 14.79 -17.62
N ARG A 404 -1.65 13.57 -18.13
CA ARG A 404 -2.79 13.33 -19.02
C ARG A 404 -4.13 13.66 -18.35
N ARG A 405 -4.31 13.35 -17.06
CA ARG A 405 -5.51 13.73 -16.30
C ARG A 405 -5.60 15.23 -16.07
N TYR A 406 -4.49 15.86 -15.72
CA TYR A 406 -4.41 17.30 -15.53
C TYR A 406 -4.79 18.07 -16.80
N ARG A 407 -4.35 17.62 -17.98
CA ARG A 407 -4.70 18.22 -19.29
C ARG A 407 -6.11 17.89 -19.78
N ALA A 408 -6.65 16.72 -19.42
CA ALA A 408 -8.00 16.31 -19.82
C ALA A 408 -9.12 16.98 -19.01
N ALA A 409 -8.82 17.41 -17.78
CA ALA A 409 -9.75 18.20 -16.99
C ALA A 409 -10.07 19.52 -17.71
N PRO A 410 -11.36 19.87 -17.94
CA PRO A 410 -11.72 21.14 -18.54
C PRO A 410 -11.06 22.30 -17.79
N ALA A 411 -10.47 23.24 -18.53
CA ALA A 411 -10.19 24.54 -17.94
C ALA A 411 -11.53 25.12 -17.48
N GLU A 412 -11.60 25.59 -16.22
CA GLU A 412 -12.78 26.30 -15.75
C GLU A 412 -13.05 27.45 -16.72
N ARG A 413 -14.19 27.37 -17.41
CA ARG A 413 -14.65 28.48 -18.22
C ARG A 413 -14.92 29.62 -17.24
N THR A 414 -14.08 30.64 -17.28
CA THR A 414 -14.30 31.97 -16.70
C THR A 414 -15.46 32.68 -17.41
N ASN A 415 -16.61 32.02 -17.45
CA ASN A 415 -17.88 32.61 -17.83
C ASN A 415 -18.33 33.48 -16.65
N GLY A 416 -18.04 34.78 -16.74
CA GLY A 416 -18.83 35.77 -16.02
C GLY A 416 -20.34 35.59 -16.31
N PRO A 417 -21.22 36.16 -15.46
CA PRO A 417 -22.65 35.86 -15.48
C PRO A 417 -23.26 36.11 -16.87
N ARG A 418 -23.62 35.01 -17.55
CA ARG A 418 -24.39 35.09 -18.80
C ARG A 418 -25.79 35.58 -18.46
N HIS A 419 -26.05 36.86 -18.72
CA HIS A 419 -27.41 37.39 -18.69
C HIS A 419 -28.31 36.56 -19.62
N VAL A 420 -29.24 35.81 -19.02
CA VAL A 420 -30.29 35.09 -19.74
C VAL A 420 -31.25 36.12 -20.32
N ARG A 421 -31.00 36.55 -21.55
CA ARG A 421 -31.90 37.43 -22.29
C ARG A 421 -33.12 36.61 -22.72
N ARG A 422 -34.15 36.55 -21.86
CA ARG A 422 -35.48 36.04 -22.21
C ARG A 422 -35.95 36.77 -23.48
N ARG A 423 -36.06 36.07 -24.61
CA ARG A 423 -36.92 36.50 -25.71
C ARG A 423 -38.35 36.17 -25.30
N ALA A 424 -39.19 37.20 -25.19
CA ALA A 424 -40.63 37.01 -25.09
C ALA A 424 -41.15 36.45 -26.43
N ALA A 425 -42.11 35.53 -26.37
CA ALA A 425 -42.93 35.18 -27.52
C ALA A 425 -43.98 36.28 -27.73
N PRO A 426 -44.31 36.66 -28.98
CA PRO A 426 -45.45 37.53 -29.25
C PRO A 426 -46.76 36.77 -28.96
N ALA A 427 -47.74 37.48 -28.41
CA ALA A 427 -49.05 36.92 -28.09
C ALA A 427 -49.88 36.71 -29.35
N ASP A 428 -50.71 35.67 -29.31
CA ASP A 428 -51.73 35.35 -30.31
C ASP A 428 -52.85 36.41 -30.25
N VAL A 429 -53.29 36.92 -31.40
CA VAL A 429 -54.38 37.91 -31.50
C VAL A 429 -55.44 37.38 -32.44
N SER A 430 -56.52 36.89 -31.85
CA SER A 430 -57.70 36.42 -32.56
C SER A 430 -58.79 37.50 -32.60
N GLY A 431 -59.47 37.58 -33.75
CA GLY A 431 -60.71 38.35 -33.94
C GLY A 431 -60.56 39.68 -34.68
N PHE A 432 -60.98 39.73 -35.95
CA PHE A 432 -62.33 40.16 -36.36
C PHE A 432 -62.54 39.83 -37.86
N GLY A 433 -63.78 39.55 -38.27
CA GLY A 433 -64.12 39.04 -39.62
C GLY A 433 -64.66 40.11 -40.58
N THR A 434 -65.55 39.67 -41.50
CA THR A 434 -66.10 40.36 -42.68
C THR A 434 -65.12 40.42 -43.87
N SER A 435 -65.50 40.32 -45.16
CA SER A 435 -66.62 39.75 -45.93
C SER A 435 -66.41 40.19 -47.39
N GLU A 436 -66.99 39.46 -48.36
CA GLU A 436 -67.10 39.84 -49.79
C GLU A 436 -65.82 39.82 -50.65
N GLY A 437 -65.95 39.36 -51.90
CA GLY A 437 -64.89 39.29 -52.93
C GLY A 437 -64.89 37.99 -53.70
#